data_AF-A0A7T0RG66-F1
#
_entry.id   AF-A0A7T0RG66-F1
#
_cell.length_a   1.000
_cell.length_b   1.000
_cell.length_c   1.000
_cell.angle_alpha   90.00
_cell.angle_beta   90.00
_cell.angle_gamma   90.00
#
_symmetry.space_group_name_H-M   'P 1'
#
loop_
_entity.id
_entity.type
_entity.pdbx_description
1 polymer ?
#
loop_
_entity_poly.entity_id
_entity_poly.type
_entity_poly.pdbx_seq_one_letter_code
_entity_poly.pdbx_strand_id
1 'polypeptide(L)'
;MTLQRAYCLLAAFYSLLLVIGIIAILMGGGTLLAAVYLVVGFFAVLGLWGISLQRSVMNPRMWRPLAVALAVGAVVQFVVMLQMSVSGVTLTWVLTSSIFAILLAIMLYHYGNRDQPLWATEDERSDANRLRVMLQQQTALTAVHREGERENHANVFKVGNEYEANITRHSPEGQEAFSERFRHPESLVFFLEKFASISINDFQRPTAN
;
A
#
# COMPACT_ATOMS: atom_id res chain seq x y z
N MET A 1 0.98 -10.91 -24.25
CA MET A 1 -0.08 -10.43 -23.32
C MET A 1 0.59 -9.54 -22.28
N THR A 2 0.18 -8.28 -22.14
CA THR A 2 0.79 -7.39 -21.13
C THR A 2 0.26 -7.75 -19.74
N LEU A 3 1.11 -7.71 -18.72
CA LEU A 3 0.77 -7.98 -17.31
C LEU A 3 -0.47 -7.20 -16.85
N GLN A 4 -0.62 -5.97 -17.35
CA GLN A 4 -1.78 -5.11 -17.12
C GLN A 4 -3.10 -5.72 -17.60
N ARG A 5 -3.13 -6.37 -18.77
CA ARG A 5 -4.34 -7.02 -19.28
C ARG A 5 -4.75 -8.21 -18.41
N ALA A 6 -3.79 -8.94 -17.84
CA ALA A 6 -4.08 -10.03 -16.91
C ALA A 6 -4.72 -9.50 -15.61
N TYR A 7 -4.21 -8.40 -15.06
CA TYR A 7 -4.85 -7.75 -13.90
C TYR A 7 -6.25 -7.20 -14.21
N CYS A 8 -6.46 -6.60 -15.39
CA CYS A 8 -7.80 -6.15 -15.80
C CYS A 8 -8.78 -7.32 -15.91
N LEU A 9 -8.36 -8.44 -16.52
CA LEU A 9 -9.18 -9.63 -16.64
C LEU A 9 -9.50 -10.24 -15.27
N LEU A 10 -8.52 -10.25 -14.36
CA LEU A 10 -8.73 -10.72 -12.99
C LEU A 10 -9.75 -9.83 -12.25
N ALA A 11 -9.61 -8.51 -12.34
CA ALA A 11 -10.57 -7.58 -11.74
C ALA A 11 -11.98 -7.75 -12.32
N ALA A 12 -12.10 -7.94 -13.63
CA ALA A 12 -13.37 -8.24 -14.29
C ALA A 12 -13.98 -9.57 -13.81
N PHE A 13 -13.16 -10.61 -13.67
CA PHE A 13 -13.59 -11.92 -13.15
C PHE A 13 -14.14 -11.82 -11.72
N TYR A 14 -13.42 -11.15 -10.80
CA TYR A 14 -13.92 -10.95 -9.43
C TYR A 14 -15.16 -10.07 -9.38
N SER A 15 -15.28 -9.09 -10.27
CA SER A 15 -16.49 -8.27 -10.39
C SER A 15 -17.70 -9.12 -10.80
N LEU A 16 -17.51 -10.07 -11.74
CA LEU A 16 -18.55 -11.00 -12.16
C LEU A 16 -18.98 -11.93 -11.02
N LEU A 17 -18.02 -12.48 -10.25
CA LEU A 17 -18.33 -13.30 -9.07
C LEU A 17 -19.18 -12.55 -8.05
N LEU A 18 -18.90 -11.26 -7.85
CA LEU A 18 -19.68 -10.41 -6.95
C LEU A 18 -21.11 -10.22 -7.44
N VAL A 19 -21.31 -9.99 -8.75
CA VAL A 19 -22.65 -9.88 -9.35
C VAL A 19 -23.44 -11.18 -9.19
N ILE A 20 -22.80 -12.34 -9.43
CA ILE A 20 -23.42 -13.65 -9.21
C ILE A 20 -23.84 -13.81 -7.75
N GLY A 21 -23.00 -13.39 -6.80
CA GLY A 21 -23.33 -13.43 -5.38
C GLY A 21 -24.52 -12.54 -5.00
N ILE A 22 -24.62 -11.32 -5.58
CA ILE A 22 -25.79 -10.44 -5.38
C ILE A 22 -27.07 -11.13 -5.88
N ILE A 23 -27.04 -11.69 -7.09
CA ILE A 23 -28.19 -12.38 -7.68
C ILE A 23 -28.62 -13.55 -6.79
N ALA A 24 -27.67 -14.34 -6.27
CA ALA A 24 -27.96 -15.46 -5.39
C ALA A 24 -28.69 -15.04 -4.10
N ILE A 25 -28.32 -13.90 -3.51
CA ILE A 25 -29.03 -13.35 -2.33
C ILE A 25 -30.44 -12.91 -2.71
N LEU A 26 -30.60 -12.19 -3.83
CA LEU A 26 -31.91 -11.72 -4.30
C LEU A 26 -32.88 -12.86 -4.63
N MET A 27 -32.36 -14.00 -5.06
CA MET A 27 -33.15 -15.22 -5.31
C MET A 27 -33.49 -16.01 -4.02
N GLY A 28 -33.23 -15.45 -2.83
CA GLY A 28 -33.58 -16.05 -1.56
C GLY A 28 -32.58 -17.08 -1.03
N GLY A 29 -31.42 -17.25 -1.68
CA GLY A 29 -30.34 -18.13 -1.23
C GLY A 29 -29.41 -17.51 -0.18
N GLY A 30 -29.66 -16.27 0.25
CA GLY A 30 -28.73 -15.49 1.06
C GLY A 30 -28.95 -15.62 2.57
N THR A 31 -27.87 -15.90 3.30
CA THR A 31 -27.81 -15.69 4.75
C THR A 31 -27.31 -14.28 5.07
N LEU A 32 -27.54 -13.78 6.29
CA LEU A 32 -27.00 -12.48 6.73
C LEU A 32 -25.46 -12.44 6.67
N LEU A 33 -24.81 -13.59 6.84
CA LEU A 33 -23.39 -13.80 6.65
C LEU A 33 -22.94 -13.61 5.19
N ALA A 34 -23.77 -14.01 4.21
CA ALA A 34 -23.49 -13.80 2.79
C ALA A 34 -23.47 -12.31 2.42
N ALA A 35 -24.32 -11.49 3.05
CA ALA A 35 -24.31 -10.04 2.85
C ALA A 35 -23.00 -9.41 3.33
N VAL A 36 -22.46 -9.86 4.47
CA VAL A 36 -21.14 -9.40 4.97
C VAL A 36 -20.03 -9.76 3.99
N TYR A 37 -20.02 -11.00 3.48
CA TYR A 37 -19.03 -11.41 2.48
C TYR A 37 -19.13 -10.61 1.18
N LEU A 38 -20.32 -10.21 0.75
CA LEU A 38 -20.47 -9.33 -0.41
C LEU A 38 -19.90 -7.94 -0.18
N VAL A 39 -20.09 -7.35 1.00
CA VAL A 39 -19.51 -6.04 1.33
C VAL A 39 -17.98 -6.14 1.32
N VAL A 40 -17.41 -7.17 1.96
CA VAL A 40 -15.97 -7.38 1.95
C VAL A 40 -15.45 -7.63 0.53
N GLY A 41 -16.17 -8.45 -0.26
CA GLY A 41 -15.87 -8.72 -1.66
C GLY A 41 -15.91 -7.46 -2.53
N PHE A 42 -16.84 -6.54 -2.25
CA PHE A 42 -16.95 -5.27 -2.96
C PHE A 42 -15.71 -4.40 -2.75
N PHE A 43 -15.26 -4.25 -1.50
CA PHE A 43 -14.00 -3.54 -1.24
C PHE A 43 -12.81 -4.23 -1.90
N ALA A 44 -12.77 -5.56 -1.89
CA ALA A 44 -11.69 -6.28 -2.53
C ALA A 44 -11.65 -6.09 -4.05
N VAL A 45 -12.81 -6.04 -4.71
CA VAL A 45 -12.93 -5.69 -6.13
C VAL A 45 -12.50 -4.24 -6.39
N LEU A 46 -12.87 -3.29 -5.53
CA LEU A 46 -12.39 -1.91 -5.63
C LEU A 46 -10.86 -1.82 -5.54
N GLY A 47 -10.25 -2.57 -4.61
CA GLY A 47 -8.79 -2.67 -4.47
C GLY A 47 -8.15 -3.25 -5.73
N LEU A 48 -8.71 -4.32 -6.30
CA LEU A 48 -8.25 -4.91 -7.56
C LEU A 48 -8.31 -3.92 -8.74
N TRP A 49 -9.40 -3.15 -8.87
CA TRP A 49 -9.48 -2.11 -9.88
C TRP A 49 -8.47 -0.99 -9.65
N GLY A 50 -8.22 -0.63 -8.39
CA GLY A 50 -7.14 0.30 -8.01
C GLY A 50 -5.77 -0.20 -8.48
N ILE A 51 -5.43 -1.46 -8.23
CA ILE A 51 -4.20 -2.11 -8.71
C ILE A 51 -4.16 -2.10 -10.24
N SER A 52 -5.24 -2.53 -10.88
CA SER A 52 -5.31 -2.72 -12.33
C SER A 52 -5.20 -1.41 -13.11
N LEU A 53 -5.76 -0.33 -12.56
CA LEU A 53 -5.73 1.01 -13.15
C LEU A 53 -4.54 1.85 -12.63
N GLN A 54 -3.73 1.31 -11.73
CA GLN A 54 -2.63 2.03 -11.06
C GLN A 54 -3.11 3.35 -10.42
N ARG A 55 -4.28 3.31 -9.78
CA ARG A 55 -4.89 4.45 -9.10
C ARG A 55 -4.93 4.23 -7.60
N SER A 56 -4.74 5.31 -6.85
CA SER A 56 -5.00 5.34 -5.41
C SER A 56 -6.51 5.33 -5.17
N VAL A 57 -7.01 4.24 -4.62
CA VAL A 57 -8.39 4.10 -4.17
C VAL A 57 -8.32 3.97 -2.66
N MET A 58 -8.99 4.86 -1.92
CA MET A 58 -8.96 4.91 -0.45
C MET A 58 -7.54 5.12 0.13
N ASN A 59 -7.42 5.02 1.46
CA ASN A 59 -6.15 5.19 2.17
C ASN A 59 -5.36 3.87 2.21
N PRO A 60 -4.03 3.84 1.93
CA PRO A 60 -3.20 2.65 2.02
C PRO A 60 -3.34 1.91 3.37
N ARG A 61 -3.56 2.65 4.46
CA ARG A 61 -3.71 2.09 5.81
C ARG A 61 -4.94 1.20 5.97
N MET A 62 -5.95 1.29 5.10
CA MET A 62 -7.16 0.46 5.16
C MET A 62 -6.99 -0.89 4.47
N TRP A 63 -6.13 -0.98 3.45
CA TRP A 63 -6.02 -2.16 2.61
C TRP A 63 -5.28 -3.32 3.28
N ARG A 64 -4.22 -3.04 4.05
CA ARG A 64 -3.48 -4.09 4.76
C ARG A 64 -4.32 -4.79 5.85
N PRO A 65 -5.02 -4.07 6.76
CA PRO A 65 -5.91 -4.71 7.71
C PRO A 65 -7.02 -5.54 7.03
N LEU A 66 -7.58 -5.04 5.93
CA LEU A 66 -8.60 -5.77 5.16
C LEU A 66 -8.03 -7.06 4.57
N ALA A 67 -6.84 -7.01 3.99
CA ALA A 67 -6.14 -8.18 3.48
C ALA A 67 -5.84 -9.21 4.57
N VAL A 68 -5.40 -8.76 5.74
CA VAL A 68 -5.16 -9.63 6.90
C VAL A 68 -6.47 -10.26 7.38
N ALA A 69 -7.56 -9.49 7.47
CA ALA A 69 -8.87 -10.01 7.86
C ALA A 69 -9.37 -11.08 6.86
N LEU A 70 -9.18 -10.87 5.56
CA LEU A 70 -9.48 -11.86 4.52
C LEU A 70 -8.66 -13.14 4.69
N ALA A 71 -7.35 -13.01 4.91
CA ALA A 71 -6.47 -14.15 5.12
C ALA A 71 -6.84 -14.95 6.37
N VAL A 72 -7.11 -14.27 7.49
CA VAL A 72 -7.57 -14.90 8.74
C VAL A 72 -8.91 -15.59 8.53
N GLY A 73 -9.86 -14.95 7.84
CA GLY A 73 -11.15 -15.55 7.50
C GLY A 73 -11.01 -16.83 6.70
N ALA A 74 -10.13 -16.84 5.69
CA ALA A 74 -9.84 -18.04 4.89
C ALA A 74 -9.23 -19.17 5.75
N VAL A 75 -8.29 -18.83 6.65
CA VAL A 75 -7.68 -19.82 7.57
C VAL A 75 -8.69 -20.38 8.55
N VAL A 76 -9.52 -19.54 9.17
CA VAL A 76 -10.58 -19.99 10.09
C VAL A 76 -11.56 -20.91 9.36
N GLN A 77 -12.00 -20.53 8.16
CA GLN A 77 -12.86 -21.37 7.33
C GLN A 77 -12.20 -22.72 7.03
N PHE A 78 -10.92 -22.73 6.70
CA PHE A 78 -10.15 -23.96 6.46
C PHE A 78 -10.07 -24.86 7.70
N VAL A 79 -9.81 -24.29 8.89
CA VAL A 79 -9.74 -25.06 10.15
C VAL A 79 -11.10 -25.66 10.52
N VAL A 80 -12.18 -24.88 10.39
CA VAL A 80 -13.55 -25.37 10.65
C VAL A 80 -13.87 -26.55 9.74
N MET A 81 -13.43 -26.51 8.48
CA MET A 81 -13.63 -27.64 7.57
C MET A 81 -12.88 -28.91 7.97
N LEU A 82 -11.66 -28.80 8.50
CA LEU A 82 -10.91 -29.98 8.96
C LEU A 82 -11.59 -30.68 10.14
N GLN A 83 -12.40 -29.95 10.90
CA GLN A 83 -13.10 -30.46 12.08
C GLN A 83 -14.50 -31.02 11.78
N MET A 84 -15.10 -30.64 10.64
CA MET A 84 -16.45 -31.07 10.27
C MET A 84 -16.40 -32.16 9.18
N SER A 85 -17.31 -33.13 9.25
CA SER A 85 -17.51 -34.10 8.16
C SER A 85 -18.24 -33.42 6.99
N VAL A 86 -17.48 -32.78 6.10
CA VAL A 86 -18.02 -32.04 4.97
C VAL A 86 -18.17 -32.95 3.74
N SER A 87 -19.28 -32.82 3.00
CA SER A 87 -19.47 -33.55 1.74
C SER A 87 -18.36 -33.20 0.72
N GLY A 88 -17.95 -34.13 -0.14
CA GLY A 88 -16.89 -33.89 -1.13
C GLY A 88 -17.19 -32.73 -2.11
N VAL A 89 -18.47 -32.47 -2.37
CA VAL A 89 -18.91 -31.33 -3.20
C VAL A 89 -18.67 -30.01 -2.47
N THR A 90 -19.11 -29.92 -1.21
CA THR A 90 -18.90 -28.73 -0.38
C THR A 90 -17.41 -28.48 -0.14
N LEU A 91 -16.61 -29.53 0.01
CA LEU A 91 -15.16 -29.44 0.13
C LEU A 91 -14.52 -28.77 -1.10
N THR A 92 -14.91 -29.21 -2.30
CA THR A 92 -14.42 -28.63 -3.56
C THR A 92 -14.75 -27.13 -3.67
N TRP A 93 -15.98 -26.75 -3.34
CA TRP A 93 -16.42 -25.35 -3.37
C TRP A 93 -15.65 -24.46 -2.40
N VAL A 94 -15.40 -24.94 -1.18
CA VAL A 94 -14.66 -24.14 -0.19
C VAL A 94 -13.18 -24.05 -0.50
N LEU A 95 -12.54 -25.14 -0.96
CA LEU A 95 -11.14 -25.09 -1.38
C LEU A 95 -10.95 -24.11 -2.53
N THR A 96 -11.84 -24.17 -3.53
CA THR A 96 -11.80 -23.26 -4.67
C THR A 96 -11.94 -21.80 -4.20
N SER A 97 -12.94 -21.49 -3.37
CA SER A 97 -13.13 -20.13 -2.84
C SER A 97 -11.98 -19.64 -1.95
N SER A 98 -11.36 -20.53 -1.15
CA SER A 98 -10.18 -20.17 -0.33
C SER A 98 -8.98 -19.80 -1.19
N ILE A 99 -8.70 -20.54 -2.28
CA ILE A 99 -7.59 -20.21 -3.18
C ILE A 99 -7.78 -18.81 -3.77
N PHE A 100 -8.99 -18.49 -4.24
CA PHE A 100 -9.30 -17.15 -4.75
C PHE A 100 -9.21 -16.07 -3.65
N ALA A 101 -9.70 -16.35 -2.44
CA ALA A 101 -9.63 -15.41 -1.32
C ALA A 101 -8.18 -15.10 -0.89
N ILE A 102 -7.31 -16.12 -0.84
CA ILE A 102 -5.89 -15.95 -0.47
C ILE A 102 -5.15 -15.13 -1.53
N LEU A 103 -5.35 -15.44 -2.81
CA LEU A 103 -4.75 -14.66 -3.90
C LEU A 103 -5.16 -13.18 -3.80
N LEU A 104 -6.44 -12.92 -3.55
CA LEU A 104 -6.98 -11.59 -3.36
C LEU A 104 -6.36 -10.89 -2.15
N ALA A 105 -6.24 -11.57 -1.02
CA ALA A 105 -5.60 -11.05 0.19
C ALA A 105 -4.14 -10.64 -0.08
N ILE A 106 -3.35 -11.47 -0.74
CA ILE A 106 -1.95 -11.17 -1.08
C ILE A 106 -1.87 -9.92 -1.97
N MET A 107 -2.70 -9.84 -3.01
CA MET A 107 -2.73 -8.68 -3.90
C MET A 107 -3.09 -7.39 -3.16
N LEU A 108 -4.12 -7.43 -2.30
CA LEU A 108 -4.52 -6.27 -1.51
C LEU A 108 -3.47 -5.87 -0.47
N TYR A 109 -2.78 -6.85 0.14
CA TYR A 109 -1.72 -6.59 1.10
C TYR A 109 -0.55 -5.83 0.45
N HIS A 110 -0.17 -6.24 -0.77
CA HIS A 110 0.85 -5.54 -1.54
C HIS A 110 0.35 -4.18 -2.03
N TYR A 111 -0.89 -4.06 -2.50
CA TYR A 111 -1.47 -2.78 -2.87
C TYR A 111 -1.43 -1.76 -1.73
N GLY A 112 -1.81 -2.19 -0.52
CA GLY A 112 -1.76 -1.36 0.68
C GLY A 112 -0.36 -1.01 1.20
N ASN A 113 0.73 -1.41 0.52
CA ASN A 113 2.06 -0.96 0.89
C ASN A 113 2.21 0.54 0.58
N ARG A 114 2.52 1.32 1.61
CA ARG A 114 2.68 2.77 1.53
C ARG A 114 3.90 3.17 0.69
N ASP A 115 4.96 2.37 0.73
CA ASP A 115 6.18 2.59 -0.04
C ASP A 115 5.97 2.16 -1.50
N GLN A 116 5.13 2.92 -2.21
CA GLN A 116 4.82 2.74 -3.64
C GLN A 116 4.50 4.10 -4.30
N PRO A 117 4.90 4.31 -5.55
CA PRO A 117 4.69 5.57 -6.27
C PRO A 117 3.20 5.86 -6.58
N LEU A 118 2.33 4.86 -6.47
CA LEU A 118 0.90 5.01 -6.74
C LEU A 118 0.19 5.90 -5.70
N TRP A 119 0.76 6.01 -4.50
CA TRP A 119 0.20 6.80 -3.40
C TRP A 119 0.66 8.26 -3.40
N ALA A 120 1.67 8.57 -4.20
CA ALA A 120 2.23 9.90 -4.28
C ALA A 120 1.38 10.82 -5.16
N THR A 121 1.27 12.08 -4.74
CA THR A 121 0.69 13.15 -5.56
C THR A 121 1.61 13.50 -6.73
N GLU A 122 1.09 14.24 -7.71
CA GLU A 122 1.90 14.64 -8.86
C GLU A 122 3.05 15.59 -8.46
N ASP A 123 2.80 16.46 -7.49
CA ASP A 123 3.83 17.34 -6.92
C ASP A 123 4.93 16.52 -6.24
N GLU A 124 4.55 15.58 -5.36
CA GLU A 124 5.48 14.66 -4.68
C GLU A 124 6.30 13.84 -5.67
N ARG A 125 5.71 13.42 -6.81
CA ARG A 125 6.44 12.73 -7.88
C ARG A 125 7.44 13.63 -8.59
N SER A 126 7.07 14.88 -8.84
CA SER A 126 7.96 15.86 -9.46
C SER A 126 9.18 16.14 -8.57
N ASP A 127 8.95 16.25 -7.27
CA ASP A 127 9.97 16.50 -6.27
C ASP A 127 10.84 15.27 -5.99
N ALA A 128 10.24 14.07 -6.00
CA ALA A 128 10.98 12.81 -5.95
C ALA A 128 11.92 12.64 -7.16
N ASN A 129 11.48 13.07 -8.35
CA ASN A 129 12.34 13.08 -9.53
C ASN A 129 13.53 14.02 -9.38
N ARG A 130 13.32 15.23 -8.83
CA ARG A 130 14.41 16.18 -8.54
C ARG A 130 15.37 15.62 -7.50
N LEU A 131 14.86 15.09 -6.40
CA LEU A 131 15.67 14.46 -5.34
C LEU A 131 16.50 13.29 -5.89
N ARG A 132 15.90 12.46 -6.75
CA ARG A 132 16.59 11.34 -7.39
C ARG A 132 17.76 11.82 -8.28
N VAL A 133 17.57 12.90 -9.03
CA VAL A 133 18.65 13.50 -9.86
C VAL A 133 19.76 14.04 -8.97
N MET A 134 19.43 14.73 -7.87
CA MET A 134 20.42 15.21 -6.91
C MET A 134 21.21 14.04 -6.29
N LEU A 135 20.52 12.96 -5.89
CA LEU A 135 21.15 11.77 -5.29
C LEU A 135 21.97 10.91 -6.28
N GLN A 136 21.78 11.11 -7.59
CA GLN A 136 22.66 10.53 -8.61
C GLN A 136 23.97 11.31 -8.74
N GLN A 137 23.94 12.61 -8.48
CA GLN A 137 25.12 13.48 -8.51
C GLN A 137 25.90 13.40 -7.20
N GLN A 138 25.21 13.24 -6.07
CA GLN A 138 25.79 13.17 -4.74
C GLN A 138 25.16 12.01 -3.96
N THR A 139 25.97 11.11 -3.43
CA THR A 139 25.49 9.94 -2.69
C THR A 139 24.82 10.28 -1.35
N ALA A 140 25.08 11.48 -0.83
CA ALA A 140 24.52 12.02 0.40
C ALA A 140 24.07 13.48 0.16
N LEU A 141 22.88 13.82 0.64
CA LEU A 141 22.33 15.17 0.64
C LEU A 141 21.96 15.57 2.06
N THR A 142 22.26 16.80 2.43
CA THR A 142 21.90 17.36 3.73
C THR A 142 20.98 18.56 3.52
N ALA A 143 19.89 18.60 4.27
CA ALA A 143 18.98 19.73 4.35
C ALA A 143 18.84 20.17 5.81
N VAL A 144 18.74 21.48 6.00
CA VAL A 144 18.49 22.10 7.29
C VAL A 144 17.34 23.08 7.10
N HIS A 145 16.27 22.86 7.82
CA HIS A 145 15.12 23.78 7.85
C HIS A 145 14.97 24.35 9.27
N ARG A 146 14.86 25.68 9.36
CA ARG A 146 14.71 26.40 10.63
C ARG A 146 13.41 27.19 10.62
N GLU A 147 12.58 26.94 11.62
CA GLU A 147 11.32 27.64 11.81
C GLU A 147 11.20 28.11 13.27
N GLY A 148 11.55 29.37 13.52
CA GLY A 148 11.63 29.93 14.87
C GLY A 148 12.69 29.24 15.72
N GLU A 149 12.30 28.70 16.87
CA GLU A 149 13.15 27.94 17.80
C GLU A 149 13.32 26.45 17.41
N ARG A 150 12.69 26.01 16.30
CA ARG A 150 12.77 24.63 15.82
C ARG A 150 13.77 24.52 14.68
N GLU A 151 14.64 23.52 14.75
CA GLU A 151 15.62 23.22 13.72
C GLU A 151 15.56 21.74 13.36
N ASN A 152 15.23 21.46 12.09
CA ASN A 152 15.16 20.10 11.57
C ASN A 152 16.31 19.88 10.59
N HIS A 153 17.08 18.81 10.82
CA HIS A 153 18.14 18.36 9.94
C HIS A 153 17.72 17.04 9.31
N ALA A 154 17.85 16.92 7.99
CA ALA A 154 17.71 15.64 7.30
C ALA A 154 18.98 15.34 6.49
N ASN A 155 19.54 14.17 6.74
CA ASN A 155 20.58 13.59 5.91
C ASN A 155 19.97 12.43 5.11
N VAL A 156 20.02 12.55 3.80
CA VAL A 156 19.43 11.58 2.86
C VAL A 156 20.55 10.91 2.09
N PHE A 157 20.52 9.59 2.04
CA PHE A 157 21.54 8.77 1.39
C PHE A 157 20.91 7.83 0.38
N LYS A 158 21.65 7.55 -0.70
CA LYS A 158 21.34 6.44 -1.59
C LYS A 158 22.20 5.23 -1.22
N VAL A 159 21.56 4.17 -0.73
CA VAL A 159 22.23 2.93 -0.29
C VAL A 159 21.83 1.79 -1.22
N GLY A 160 22.65 1.53 -2.23
CA GLY A 160 22.34 0.55 -3.27
C GLY A 160 21.09 0.94 -4.08
N ASN A 161 20.04 0.14 -3.96
CA ASN A 161 18.73 0.37 -4.60
C ASN A 161 17.68 1.01 -3.69
N GLU A 162 18.03 1.30 -2.44
CA GLU A 162 17.14 1.93 -1.45
C GLU A 162 17.66 3.32 -1.07
N TYR A 163 16.81 4.09 -0.41
CA TYR A 163 17.09 5.41 0.12
C TYR A 163 16.95 5.38 1.64
N GLU A 164 17.88 6.02 2.34
CA GLU A 164 17.87 6.13 3.80
C GLU A 164 17.80 7.60 4.19
N ALA A 165 16.92 7.95 5.13
CA ALA A 165 16.80 9.30 5.67
C ALA A 165 17.03 9.27 7.18
N ASN A 166 18.02 10.03 7.62
CA ASN A 166 18.34 10.27 9.02
C ASN A 166 17.86 11.67 9.38
N ILE A 167 16.85 11.75 10.23
CA ILE A 167 16.22 13.00 10.63
C ILE A 167 16.57 13.29 12.08
N THR A 168 17.01 14.51 12.33
CA THR A 168 17.21 15.06 13.68
C THR A 168 16.33 16.29 13.82
N ARG A 169 15.40 16.27 14.76
CA ARG A 169 14.51 17.40 15.07
C ARG A 169 14.92 18.01 16.39
N HIS A 170 15.19 19.30 16.38
CA HIS A 170 15.46 20.07 17.56
C HIS A 170 14.24 20.93 17.87
N SER A 171 13.71 20.78 19.09
CA SER A 171 12.59 21.56 19.60
C SER A 171 12.93 22.13 20.97
N PRO A 172 12.19 23.13 21.48
CA PRO A 172 12.40 23.65 22.83
C PRO A 172 12.28 22.59 23.94
N GLU A 173 11.54 21.51 23.68
CA GLU A 173 11.26 20.42 24.63
C GLU A 173 12.31 19.28 24.57
N GLY A 174 13.19 19.29 23.56
CA GLY A 174 14.23 18.29 23.38
C GLY A 174 14.60 18.00 21.92
N GLN A 175 15.54 17.06 21.77
CA GLN A 175 16.04 16.58 20.48
C GLN A 175 15.54 15.16 20.22
N GLU A 176 15.00 14.92 19.03
CA GLU A 176 14.59 13.61 18.56
C GLU A 176 15.36 13.22 17.31
N ALA A 177 15.88 11.99 17.26
CA ALA A 177 16.58 11.47 16.11
C ALA A 177 15.99 10.11 15.70
N PHE A 178 15.72 9.95 14.41
CA PHE A 178 15.22 8.69 13.85
C PHE A 178 15.73 8.49 12.43
N SER A 179 15.75 7.22 12.01
CA SER A 179 16.20 6.78 10.69
C SER A 179 15.10 5.93 10.06
N GLU A 180 14.82 6.17 8.78
CA GLU A 180 13.87 5.37 8.02
C GLU A 180 14.38 5.08 6.60
N ARG A 181 14.00 3.92 6.07
CA ARG A 181 14.42 3.42 4.75
C ARG A 181 13.24 3.30 3.81
N PHE A 182 13.47 3.67 2.55
CA PHE A 182 12.47 3.72 1.50
C PHE A 182 13.00 3.10 0.21
N ARG A 183 12.18 2.32 -0.48
CA ARG A 183 12.52 1.82 -1.83
C ARG A 183 12.19 2.84 -2.90
N HIS A 184 11.17 3.66 -2.67
CA HIS A 184 10.69 4.64 -3.63
C HIS A 184 10.97 6.08 -3.16
N PRO A 185 11.57 6.93 -4.01
CA PRO A 185 11.89 8.30 -3.64
C PRO A 185 10.64 9.14 -3.33
N GLU A 186 9.48 8.81 -3.90
CA GLU A 186 8.21 9.49 -3.62
C GLU A 186 7.79 9.33 -2.15
N SER A 187 8.02 8.16 -1.57
CA SER A 187 7.69 7.90 -0.17
C SER A 187 8.64 8.63 0.78
N LEU A 188 9.89 8.78 0.36
CA LEU A 188 10.89 9.58 1.04
C LEU A 188 10.54 11.08 1.02
N VAL A 189 10.11 11.64 -0.13
CA VAL A 189 9.68 13.05 -0.20
C VAL A 189 8.50 13.30 0.73
N PHE A 190 7.48 12.46 0.64
CA PHE A 190 6.34 12.52 1.57
C PHE A 190 6.82 12.54 3.02
N PHE A 191 7.79 11.68 3.35
CA PHE A 191 8.29 11.55 4.71
C PHE A 191 9.04 12.80 5.18
N LEU A 192 9.94 13.35 4.36
CA LEU A 192 10.70 14.56 4.67
C LEU A 192 9.77 15.76 4.91
N GLU A 193 8.76 15.92 4.06
CA GLU A 193 7.81 17.03 4.19
C GLU A 193 6.92 16.89 5.42
N LYS A 194 6.35 15.69 5.65
CA LYS A 194 5.36 15.51 6.72
C LYS A 194 5.95 15.33 8.10
N PHE A 195 7.17 14.79 8.21
CA PHE A 195 7.77 14.47 9.50
C PHE A 195 8.95 15.39 9.86
N ALA A 196 9.61 16.00 8.87
CA ALA A 196 10.75 16.90 9.08
C ALA A 196 10.46 18.36 8.66
N SER A 197 9.31 18.65 8.03
CA SER A 197 9.05 19.95 7.40
C SER A 197 10.15 20.39 6.42
N ILE A 198 10.84 19.43 5.80
CA ILE A 198 11.92 19.68 4.85
C ILE A 198 11.37 19.45 3.44
N SER A 199 11.42 20.49 2.63
CA SER A 199 11.11 20.45 1.20
C SER A 199 12.33 20.09 0.37
N ILE A 200 12.12 19.70 -0.88
CA ILE A 200 13.25 19.43 -1.79
C ILE A 200 14.11 20.69 -2.06
N ASN A 201 13.55 21.88 -1.87
CA ASN A 201 14.28 23.14 -2.05
C ASN A 201 15.23 23.46 -0.89
N ASP A 202 15.04 22.84 0.28
CA ASP A 202 15.92 23.02 1.44
C ASP A 202 17.24 22.24 1.31
N PHE A 203 17.33 21.31 0.35
CA PHE A 203 18.59 20.64 0.02
C PHE A 203 19.49 21.62 -0.74
N GLN A 204 20.63 21.93 -0.12
CA GLN A 204 21.61 22.82 -0.72
C GLN A 204 22.14 22.19 -2.01
N ARG A 205 22.02 22.90 -3.14
CA ARG A 205 22.85 22.59 -4.30
C ARG A 205 24.30 22.86 -3.90
N PRO A 206 25.27 22.00 -4.27
CA PRO A 206 26.66 22.34 -4.12
C PRO A 206 26.89 23.66 -4.86
N THR A 207 27.22 24.72 -4.12
CA THR A 207 27.94 25.85 -4.70
C THR A 207 29.25 25.27 -5.21
N ALA A 208 29.38 25.20 -6.53
CA ALA A 208 30.65 24.96 -7.19
C ALA A 208 31.61 26.08 -6.75
N ASN A 209 32.56 25.74 -5.90
CA ASN A 209 33.79 26.49 -5.70
C ASN A 209 34.89 25.80 -6.49
#